data_AF-A0A832HBV6-F1
#
_entry.id   AF-A0A832HBV6-F1
#
_cell.length_a   1.000
_cell.length_b   1.000
_cell.length_c   1.000
_cell.angle_alpha   90.00
_cell.angle_beta   90.00
_cell.angle_gamma   90.00
#
_symmetry.space_group_name_H-M   'P 1'
#
loop_
_entity.id
_entity.type
_entity.pdbx_description
1 polymer ?
#
loop_
_entity_poly.entity_id
_entity_poly.type
_entity_poly.pdbx_seq_one_letter_code
_entity_poly.pdbx_strand_id
1 'polypeptide(L)'
;MLFLFRRLPHPSPSRLLSLFLAASSGLLLIAGFPGTLAAQDAAPAASLLAPQVKELFQRSCAECHDAAVRKPKGGFGHVADLDRLVAEGDYIAPGQPEKSMIYTVLADPDPDVLMPPPDSDAPKLTEAEKDTVKQWILALTAPEAPAPSGPSPLEPTAPTAPTAESAATDTAPPAFSAPVEAATEPAVLPEPTTTPAPAPLAPPVAEPAPAAPQAGGPSLMKVFARTHIMVVHFPVALLLLAAAVDWLGLLLRRGTAWVPAVSWTSGVAALAAPASVLTGWLLADMEGYKDSTVFLHRWLGVATMVTALLGWGLHALAEKKQSPGLRWAARLVLGLGALLVSLTGHTGGELVYGKGYPFN
;
A
#
# COMPACT_ATOMS: atom_id res chain seq x y z
N MET A 1 -34.84 -34.00 -47.67
CA MET A 1 -35.25 -33.44 -46.37
C MET A 1 -34.46 -32.16 -46.11
N LEU A 2 -35.01 -31.03 -46.56
CA LEU A 2 -34.51 -29.68 -46.32
C LEU A 2 -35.34 -29.10 -45.17
N PHE A 3 -34.78 -29.00 -43.96
CA PHE A 3 -35.43 -28.35 -42.84
C PHE A 3 -34.91 -26.92 -42.63
N LEU A 4 -35.87 -26.01 -42.53
CA LEU A 4 -35.79 -24.57 -42.39
C LEU A 4 -34.90 -24.13 -41.22
N PHE A 5 -33.84 -23.38 -41.50
CA PHE A 5 -33.32 -22.38 -40.56
C PHE A 5 -34.08 -21.07 -40.76
N ARG A 6 -35.07 -20.84 -39.89
CA ARG A 6 -35.76 -19.57 -39.72
C ARG A 6 -34.75 -18.53 -39.24
N ARG A 7 -34.42 -17.55 -40.09
CA ARG A 7 -33.60 -16.39 -39.71
C ARG A 7 -34.31 -15.63 -38.59
N LEU A 8 -33.71 -15.58 -37.40
CA LEU A 8 -34.11 -14.66 -36.35
C LEU A 8 -33.71 -13.23 -36.76
N PRO A 9 -34.55 -12.21 -36.53
CA PRO A 9 -34.21 -10.84 -36.87
C PRO A 9 -33.06 -10.34 -36.00
N HIS A 10 -31.98 -9.86 -36.63
CA HIS A 10 -30.90 -9.15 -35.94
C HIS A 10 -31.43 -7.82 -35.39
N PRO A 11 -31.28 -7.52 -34.09
CA PRO A 11 -31.60 -6.20 -33.55
C PRO A 11 -30.62 -5.16 -34.13
N SER A 12 -31.15 -4.01 -34.57
CA SER A 12 -30.35 -2.94 -35.15
C SER A 12 -29.47 -2.24 -34.09
N PRO A 13 -28.24 -1.84 -34.44
CA PRO A 13 -27.26 -1.29 -33.49
C PRO A 13 -27.63 0.09 -32.92
N SER A 14 -28.73 0.70 -33.34
CA SER A 14 -29.18 2.02 -32.88
C SER A 14 -30.07 1.98 -31.63
N ARG A 15 -30.54 0.82 -31.19
CA ARG A 15 -31.45 0.70 -30.03
C ARG A 15 -30.78 0.30 -28.71
N LEU A 16 -29.50 -0.06 -28.72
CA LEU A 16 -28.71 -0.34 -27.50
C LEU A 16 -27.85 0.86 -27.05
N LEU A 17 -27.77 1.93 -27.85
CA LEU A 17 -26.96 3.13 -27.57
C LEU A 17 -27.76 4.28 -26.92
N SER A 18 -29.00 4.04 -26.50
CA SER A 18 -29.90 5.09 -25.97
C SER A 18 -30.20 4.96 -24.47
N LEU A 19 -29.50 4.09 -23.74
CA LEU A 19 -29.78 3.81 -22.31
C LEU A 19 -28.64 4.17 -21.34
N PHE A 20 -27.63 4.96 -21.74
CA PHE A 20 -26.51 5.31 -20.86
C PHE A 20 -26.08 6.78 -20.84
N LEU A 21 -26.94 7.70 -21.27
CA LEU A 21 -26.69 9.15 -21.15
C LEU A 21 -27.73 9.82 -20.26
N ALA A 22 -27.62 9.64 -18.94
CA ALA A 22 -28.21 10.52 -17.93
C ALA A 22 -27.69 10.16 -16.53
N ALA A 23 -26.63 10.84 -16.07
CA ALA A 23 -26.41 11.17 -14.64
C ALA A 23 -25.06 11.88 -14.47
N SER A 24 -25.04 13.19 -14.72
CA SER A 24 -23.97 14.06 -14.23
C SER A 24 -24.60 15.41 -13.90
N SER A 25 -24.97 15.59 -12.63
CA SER A 25 -25.17 16.89 -11.93
C SER A 25 -25.67 16.61 -10.52
N GLY A 26 -24.95 17.07 -9.49
CA GLY A 26 -25.31 16.87 -8.08
C GLY A 26 -24.35 17.54 -7.10
N LEU A 27 -24.68 18.78 -6.77
CA LEU A 27 -24.02 19.83 -5.99
C LEU A 27 -23.88 19.58 -4.45
N LEU A 28 -22.85 20.23 -3.87
CA LEU A 28 -22.73 20.88 -2.53
C LEU A 28 -22.50 20.13 -1.20
N LEU A 29 -21.35 20.51 -0.59
CA LEU A 29 -21.05 20.95 0.79
C LEU A 29 -21.90 20.46 1.98
N ILE A 30 -21.21 19.89 2.98
CA ILE A 30 -21.45 20.20 4.40
C ILE A 30 -20.11 20.40 5.10
N ALA A 31 -19.99 21.54 5.78
CA ALA A 31 -18.89 21.89 6.69
C ALA A 31 -19.22 21.45 8.14
N GLY A 32 -18.19 21.19 8.94
CA GLY A 32 -18.31 21.07 10.40
C GLY A 32 -17.09 20.43 11.09
N PHE A 33 -16.17 21.26 11.59
CA PHE A 33 -15.21 20.98 12.68
C PHE A 33 -15.89 21.27 14.06
N PRO A 34 -15.29 21.04 15.24
CA PRO A 34 -14.07 20.30 15.61
C PRO A 34 -14.29 19.28 16.76
N GLY A 35 -13.29 18.46 17.05
CA GLY A 35 -13.25 17.61 18.25
C GLY A 35 -11.83 17.30 18.66
N THR A 36 -11.08 18.31 19.12
CA THR A 36 -9.82 18.11 19.83
C THR A 36 -10.10 17.92 21.31
N LEU A 37 -10.03 16.68 21.77
CA LEU A 37 -9.88 16.35 23.19
C LEU A 37 -8.73 15.35 23.34
N ALA A 38 -7.80 15.72 24.23
CA ALA A 38 -6.73 14.92 24.82
C ALA A 38 -5.64 14.36 23.89
N ALA A 39 -4.63 15.20 23.58
CA ALA A 39 -3.35 14.76 23.03
C ALA A 39 -2.17 15.18 23.92
N GLN A 40 -2.33 15.20 25.25
CA GLN A 40 -1.29 15.72 26.15
C GLN A 40 -0.54 14.68 26.99
N ASP A 41 -0.92 13.39 26.93
CA ASP A 41 -0.22 12.32 27.66
C ASP A 41 0.25 11.12 26.78
N ALA A 42 0.10 11.18 25.46
CA ALA A 42 0.34 10.03 24.58
C ALA A 42 1.83 9.74 24.28
N ALA A 43 2.62 10.78 23.98
CA ALA A 43 4.04 10.64 23.64
C ALA A 43 4.92 9.93 24.71
N PRO A 44 4.78 10.19 26.03
CA PRO A 44 5.58 9.48 27.03
C PRO A 44 5.22 7.99 27.13
N ALA A 45 3.98 7.60 26.87
CA ALA A 45 3.56 6.21 26.93
C ALA A 45 4.15 5.36 25.78
N ALA A 46 4.25 5.92 24.56
CA ALA A 46 4.84 5.21 23.42
C ALA A 46 6.33 4.90 23.65
N SER A 47 7.08 5.86 24.21
CA SER A 47 8.50 5.68 24.50
C SER A 47 8.76 4.59 25.56
N LEU A 48 7.88 4.46 26.55
CA LEU A 48 7.99 3.42 27.58
C LEU A 48 7.70 2.01 27.04
N LEU A 49 6.80 1.90 26.06
CA LEU A 49 6.41 0.61 25.46
C LEU A 49 7.34 0.18 24.32
N ALA A 50 8.02 1.13 23.66
CA ALA A 50 8.87 0.85 22.50
C ALA A 50 9.95 -0.24 22.74
N PRO A 51 10.68 -0.28 23.88
CA PRO A 51 11.64 -1.36 24.13
C PRO A 51 10.99 -2.74 24.22
N GLN A 52 9.80 -2.82 24.83
CA GLN A 52 9.06 -4.08 24.95
C GLN A 52 8.55 -4.55 23.59
N VAL A 53 7.99 -3.65 22.79
CA VAL A 53 7.54 -3.98 21.42
C VAL A 53 8.71 -4.41 20.55
N LYS A 54 9.86 -3.73 20.66
CA LYS A 54 11.07 -4.11 19.91
C LYS A 54 11.51 -5.53 20.25
N GLU A 55 11.53 -5.89 21.52
CA GLU A 55 11.86 -7.26 21.96
C GLU A 55 10.86 -8.28 21.40
N LEU A 56 9.55 -7.98 21.44
CA LEU A 56 8.51 -8.86 20.87
C LEU A 56 8.72 -9.11 19.37
N PHE A 57 9.03 -8.04 18.62
CA PHE A 57 9.29 -8.12 17.17
C PHE A 57 10.60 -8.84 16.86
N GLN A 58 11.64 -8.64 17.66
CA GLN A 58 12.90 -9.37 17.53
C GLN A 58 12.72 -10.87 17.77
N ARG A 59 12.01 -11.23 18.83
CA ARG A 59 11.77 -12.63 19.21
C ARG A 59 10.88 -13.37 18.22
N SER A 60 9.84 -12.71 17.71
CA SER A 60 8.72 -13.39 17.07
C SER A 60 8.64 -13.14 15.56
N CYS A 61 9.29 -12.08 15.06
CA CYS A 61 9.11 -11.62 13.67
C CYS A 61 10.43 -11.50 12.89
N ALA A 62 11.53 -11.17 13.58
CA ALA A 62 12.78 -10.80 12.91
C ALA A 62 13.43 -11.92 12.08
N GLU A 63 13.15 -13.18 12.42
CA GLU A 63 13.62 -14.34 11.65
C GLU A 63 13.15 -14.32 10.19
N CYS A 64 12.00 -13.69 9.91
CA CYS A 64 11.43 -13.59 8.56
C CYS A 64 11.31 -12.15 8.02
N HIS A 65 11.30 -11.13 8.89
CA HIS A 65 11.00 -9.74 8.54
C HIS A 65 12.10 -8.73 8.90
N ASP A 66 13.34 -9.17 9.14
CA ASP A 66 14.47 -8.28 9.45
C ASP A 66 15.57 -8.31 8.37
N ALA A 67 16.49 -7.35 8.43
CA ALA A 67 17.51 -7.09 7.43
C ALA A 67 18.52 -8.23 7.31
N ALA A 68 18.67 -9.04 8.36
CA ALA A 68 19.53 -10.23 8.36
C ALA A 68 18.99 -11.34 7.44
N VAL A 69 17.71 -11.28 7.04
CA VAL A 69 17.08 -12.27 6.18
C VAL A 69 17.36 -11.94 4.72
N ARG A 70 17.92 -12.89 3.97
CA ARG A 70 18.25 -12.70 2.54
C ARG A 70 17.04 -12.28 1.69
N LYS A 71 15.85 -12.76 2.02
CA LYS A 71 14.58 -12.39 1.36
C LYS A 71 13.49 -12.19 2.43
N PRO A 72 13.41 -10.98 3.01
CA PRO A 72 12.41 -10.68 4.02
C PRO A 72 10.99 -10.77 3.45
N LYS A 73 10.05 -11.33 4.21
CA LYS A 73 8.65 -11.51 3.79
C LYS A 73 7.84 -10.22 4.00
N GLY A 74 6.72 -10.09 3.32
CA GLY A 74 5.76 -8.99 3.56
C GLY A 74 6.18 -7.61 3.07
N GLY A 75 7.23 -7.50 2.24
CA GLY A 75 7.62 -6.23 1.60
C GLY A 75 8.48 -5.30 2.46
N PHE A 76 8.86 -5.72 3.68
CA PHE A 76 9.76 -5.00 4.57
C PHE A 76 10.74 -5.94 5.28
N GLY A 77 11.93 -5.43 5.58
CA GLY A 77 13.04 -6.17 6.16
C GLY A 77 13.68 -5.40 7.30
N HIS A 78 12.87 -4.81 8.17
CA HIS A 78 13.33 -3.96 9.27
C HIS A 78 12.33 -3.97 10.43
N VAL A 79 11.68 -5.12 10.70
CA VAL A 79 10.61 -5.22 11.70
C VAL A 79 11.04 -4.78 13.11
N ALA A 80 12.32 -4.91 13.46
CA ALA A 80 12.85 -4.48 14.76
C ALA A 80 13.23 -2.99 14.83
N ASP A 81 13.14 -2.25 13.71
CA ASP A 81 13.42 -0.82 13.61
C ASP A 81 12.11 -0.03 13.74
N LEU A 82 11.68 0.17 14.99
CA LEU A 82 10.40 0.84 15.29
C LEU A 82 10.35 2.27 14.76
N ASP A 83 11.45 3.01 14.86
CA ASP A 83 11.50 4.40 14.40
C ASP A 83 11.28 4.48 12.90
N ARG A 84 11.92 3.58 12.14
CA ARG A 84 11.72 3.47 10.69
C ARG A 84 10.29 3.06 10.32
N LEU A 85 9.72 2.07 11.02
CA LEU A 85 8.35 1.63 10.78
C LEU A 85 7.33 2.76 10.97
N VAL A 86 7.53 3.59 12.01
CA VAL A 86 6.68 4.74 12.29
C VAL A 86 6.91 5.88 11.28
N ALA A 87 8.17 6.13 10.89
CA ALA A 87 8.52 7.20 9.96
C ALA A 87 8.06 6.94 8.53
N GLU A 88 8.15 5.70 8.04
CA GLU A 88 7.68 5.32 6.70
C GLU A 88 6.14 5.37 6.62
N GLY A 89 5.45 5.02 7.70
CA GLY A 89 3.98 5.11 7.81
C GLY A 89 3.21 4.09 6.95
N ASP A 90 3.90 3.20 6.23
CA ASP A 90 3.32 2.18 5.37
C ASP A 90 2.68 1.03 6.18
N TYR A 91 3.26 0.69 7.34
CA TYR A 91 2.86 -0.48 8.14
C TYR A 91 2.21 -0.12 9.48
N ILE A 92 2.48 1.10 9.96
CA ILE A 92 1.98 1.62 11.23
C ILE A 92 1.28 2.94 10.97
N ALA A 93 0.01 3.01 11.37
CA ALA A 93 -0.77 4.23 11.42
C ALA A 93 -0.80 4.74 12.87
N PRO A 94 -0.04 5.79 13.22
CA PRO A 94 0.02 6.32 14.58
C PRO A 94 -1.36 6.63 15.17
N GLY A 95 -1.58 6.18 16.41
CA GLY A 95 -2.84 6.32 17.13
C GLY A 95 -3.96 5.41 16.63
N GLN A 96 -3.74 4.60 15.59
CA GLN A 96 -4.78 3.83 14.90
C GLN A 96 -4.35 2.37 14.67
N PRO A 97 -4.43 1.49 15.69
CA PRO A 97 -4.08 0.07 15.57
C PRO A 97 -4.86 -0.63 14.47
N GLU A 98 -6.17 -0.36 14.36
CA GLU A 98 -7.05 -0.99 13.37
C GLU A 98 -6.76 -0.57 11.92
N LYS A 99 -5.89 0.42 11.71
CA LYS A 99 -5.38 0.84 10.39
C LYS A 99 -3.90 0.53 10.21
N SER A 100 -3.26 -0.06 11.22
CA SER A 100 -1.86 -0.43 11.17
C SER A 100 -1.76 -1.88 10.68
N MET A 101 -1.21 -2.08 9.48
CA MET A 101 -1.08 -3.40 8.85
C MET A 101 -0.48 -4.44 9.80
N ILE A 102 0.57 -4.06 10.54
CA ILE A 102 1.23 -4.94 11.52
C ILE A 102 0.24 -5.41 12.60
N TYR A 103 -0.58 -4.53 13.15
CA TYR A 103 -1.52 -4.92 14.19
C TYR A 103 -2.69 -5.75 13.63
N THR A 104 -3.18 -5.41 12.44
CA THR A 104 -4.29 -6.15 11.82
C THR A 104 -3.92 -7.60 11.54
N VAL A 105 -2.68 -7.88 11.11
CA VAL A 105 -2.24 -9.27 10.87
C VAL A 105 -1.90 -10.02 12.16
N LEU A 106 -1.54 -9.33 13.26
CA LEU A 106 -1.33 -9.95 14.58
C LEU A 106 -2.65 -10.37 15.24
N ALA A 107 -3.74 -9.66 14.94
CA ALA A 107 -5.06 -9.85 15.52
C ALA A 107 -6.05 -10.59 14.60
N ASP A 108 -5.61 -11.04 13.42
CA ASP A 108 -6.48 -11.71 12.46
C ASP A 108 -6.88 -13.12 12.94
N PRO A 109 -8.17 -13.50 12.92
CA PRO A 109 -8.60 -14.84 13.28
C PRO A 109 -8.28 -15.90 12.20
N ASP A 110 -7.96 -15.51 10.97
CA ASP A 110 -7.64 -16.41 9.87
C ASP A 110 -6.18 -16.91 9.99
N PRO A 111 -5.93 -18.23 10.14
CA PRO A 111 -4.58 -18.78 10.25
C PRO A 111 -3.70 -18.51 9.01
N ASP A 112 -4.28 -18.27 7.84
CA ASP A 112 -3.52 -18.00 6.61
C ASP A 112 -3.03 -16.53 6.54
N VAL A 113 -3.65 -15.63 7.32
CA VAL A 113 -3.33 -14.20 7.39
C VAL A 113 -2.56 -13.87 8.67
N LEU A 114 -2.82 -14.60 9.75
CA LEU A 114 -2.20 -14.43 11.06
C LEU A 114 -0.68 -14.52 10.97
N MET A 115 0.00 -13.49 11.48
CA MET A 115 1.45 -13.49 11.61
C MET A 115 1.85 -13.50 13.10
N PRO A 116 2.84 -14.31 13.53
CA PRO A 116 3.55 -15.32 12.74
C PRO A 116 2.63 -16.50 12.33
N PRO A 117 2.81 -17.10 11.14
CA PRO A 117 1.97 -18.20 10.66
C PRO A 117 1.91 -19.36 11.64
N PRO A 118 0.77 -20.05 11.85
CA PRO A 118 0.66 -21.15 12.80
C PRO A 118 1.63 -22.31 12.55
N ASP A 119 2.05 -22.50 11.29
CA ASP A 119 2.98 -23.53 10.84
C ASP A 119 4.46 -23.13 10.95
N SER A 120 4.77 -21.89 11.36
CA SER A 120 6.15 -21.45 11.57
C SER A 120 6.67 -21.77 12.97
N ASP A 121 7.98 -22.01 13.07
CA ASP A 121 8.69 -22.25 14.33
C ASP A 121 8.84 -20.99 15.20
N ALA A 122 8.48 -19.82 14.67
CA ALA A 122 8.58 -18.54 15.38
C ALA A 122 7.62 -18.50 16.59
N PRO A 123 8.08 -18.02 17.76
CA PRO A 123 7.25 -17.87 18.95
C PRO A 123 5.98 -17.05 18.69
N LYS A 124 4.82 -17.53 19.13
CA LYS A 124 3.55 -16.80 18.98
C LYS A 124 3.38 -15.80 20.11
N LEU A 125 2.79 -14.65 19.78
CA LEU A 125 2.44 -13.65 20.79
C LEU A 125 1.22 -14.11 21.58
N THR A 126 1.29 -13.92 22.91
CA THR A 126 0.13 -14.02 23.79
C THR A 126 -0.80 -12.81 23.58
N GLU A 127 -2.05 -12.93 24.04
CA GLU A 127 -3.01 -11.80 23.96
C GLU A 127 -2.53 -10.55 24.70
N ALA A 128 -1.81 -10.71 25.82
CA ALA A 128 -1.21 -9.58 26.54
C ALA A 128 -0.08 -8.90 25.75
N GLU A 129 0.72 -9.67 25.01
CA GLU A 129 1.77 -9.13 24.15
C GLU A 129 1.19 -8.42 22.93
N LYS A 130 0.11 -8.95 22.34
CA LYS A 130 -0.65 -8.25 21.29
C LYS A 130 -1.22 -6.93 21.81
N ASP A 131 -1.76 -6.92 23.03
CA ASP A 131 -2.26 -5.69 23.66
C ASP A 131 -1.14 -4.67 23.92
N THR A 132 0.06 -5.13 24.27
CA THR A 132 1.25 -4.25 24.40
C THR A 132 1.56 -3.54 23.08
N VAL A 133 1.53 -4.27 21.95
CA VAL A 133 1.70 -3.68 20.61
C VAL A 133 0.57 -2.71 20.29
N LYS A 134 -0.68 -3.05 20.63
CA LYS A 134 -1.85 -2.17 20.45
C LYS A 134 -1.69 -0.85 21.19
N GLN A 135 -1.34 -0.92 22.48
CA GLN A 135 -1.16 0.23 23.35
C GLN A 135 -0.02 1.12 22.87
N TRP A 136 1.08 0.52 22.41
CA TRP A 136 2.17 1.26 21.81
C TRP A 136 1.70 2.06 20.58
N ILE A 137 0.99 1.42 19.64
CA ILE A 137 0.46 2.10 18.45
C ILE A 137 -0.52 3.21 18.82
N LEU A 138 -1.41 2.97 19.80
CA LEU A 138 -2.34 3.98 20.32
C LEU A 138 -1.62 5.20 20.89
N ALA A 139 -0.48 4.97 21.55
CA ALA A 139 0.32 6.02 22.16
C ALA A 139 1.16 6.81 21.14
N LEU A 140 1.35 6.29 19.92
CA LEU A 140 2.05 7.03 18.86
C LEU A 140 1.23 8.25 18.43
N THR A 141 1.84 9.42 18.50
CA THR A 141 1.34 10.62 17.81
C THR A 141 1.70 10.54 16.34
N ALA A 142 0.81 10.95 15.44
CA ALA A 142 1.18 11.10 14.03
C ALA A 142 2.44 11.96 13.92
N PRO A 143 3.46 11.57 13.13
CA PRO A 143 4.61 12.42 12.92
C PRO A 143 4.10 13.75 12.38
N GLU A 144 4.42 14.83 13.09
CA GLU A 144 4.09 16.17 12.63
C GLU A 144 4.73 16.32 11.25
N ALA A 145 3.89 16.53 10.23
CA ALA A 145 4.35 16.69 8.87
C ALA A 145 5.48 17.72 8.88
N PRO A 146 6.63 17.48 8.22
CA PRO A 146 7.66 18.49 8.11
C PRO A 146 6.98 19.74 7.54
N ALA A 147 7.01 20.82 8.32
CA ALA A 147 6.38 22.08 7.94
C ALA A 147 6.83 22.42 6.52
N PRO A 148 5.92 22.92 5.64
CA PRO A 148 6.31 23.30 4.30
C PRO A 148 7.37 24.38 4.41
N SER A 149 8.63 24.01 4.16
CA SER A 149 9.75 24.93 4.01
C SER A 149 9.52 25.73 2.74
N GLY A 150 8.76 26.81 2.87
CA GLY A 150 8.72 27.89 1.90
C GLY A 150 10.12 28.50 1.75
N PRO A 151 10.41 29.12 0.60
CA PRO A 151 11.76 29.55 0.27
C PRO A 151 12.26 30.60 1.27
N SER A 152 13.42 30.32 1.86
CA SER A 152 14.17 31.25 2.69
C SER A 152 14.32 32.59 1.97
N PRO A 153 13.89 33.72 2.55
CA PRO A 153 14.15 35.03 1.98
C PRO A 153 15.65 35.26 1.82
N LEU A 154 16.03 35.56 0.58
CA LEU A 154 17.35 36.05 0.21
C LEU A 154 17.59 37.38 0.92
N GLU A 155 18.55 37.43 1.85
CA GLU A 155 19.16 38.69 2.26
C GLU A 155 20.47 38.88 1.46
N PRO A 156 20.69 40.06 0.85
CA PRO A 156 21.71 40.25 -0.16
C PRO A 156 23.06 40.63 0.46
N THR A 157 24.09 39.84 0.17
CA THR A 157 25.48 40.30 0.32
C THR A 157 26.23 40.10 -0.99
N ALA A 158 26.58 41.21 -1.62
CA ALA A 158 27.59 41.30 -2.66
C ALA A 158 28.78 42.12 -2.12
N PRO A 159 29.94 42.17 -2.79
CA PRO A 159 30.88 41.06 -2.95
C PRO A 159 32.29 41.48 -2.49
N THR A 160 33.14 40.54 -2.08
CA THR A 160 34.59 40.76 -2.19
C THR A 160 35.33 39.42 -2.31
N ALA A 161 36.04 39.27 -3.43
CA ALA A 161 37.14 38.33 -3.66
C ALA A 161 38.40 39.17 -3.98
N PRO A 162 39.60 38.61 -4.18
CA PRO A 162 40.12 37.26 -3.92
C PRO A 162 41.34 37.32 -2.95
N THR A 163 42.07 36.26 -2.57
CA THR A 163 43.23 35.71 -3.33
C THR A 163 43.95 34.61 -2.50
N ALA A 164 44.16 33.46 -3.15
CA ALA A 164 45.32 32.55 -3.18
C ALA A 164 46.19 32.15 -1.95
N GLU A 165 46.45 30.82 -1.90
CA GLU A 165 47.77 30.14 -1.87
C GLU A 165 48.46 29.66 -0.58
N SER A 166 49.00 28.43 -0.69
CA SER A 166 50.22 27.86 -0.05
C SER A 166 50.08 27.17 1.32
N ALA A 167 50.23 25.83 1.39
CA ALA A 167 51.45 25.05 1.71
C ALA A 167 51.81 25.07 3.21
N ALA A 168 51.72 23.96 3.98
CA ALA A 168 52.62 22.79 4.08
C ALA A 168 53.56 22.84 5.31
N THR A 169 53.57 21.72 6.05
CA THR A 169 54.67 21.08 6.82
C THR A 169 54.97 21.42 8.29
N ASP A 170 55.15 20.33 9.04
CA ASP A 170 56.01 20.05 10.21
C ASP A 170 55.82 20.86 11.51
N THR A 171 55.85 20.30 12.73
CA THR A 171 56.82 19.35 13.28
C THR A 171 56.31 18.81 14.64
N ALA A 172 56.69 17.59 15.04
CA ALA A 172 56.51 16.99 16.39
C ALA A 172 57.82 17.11 17.23
N PRO A 173 58.00 16.39 18.36
CA PRO A 173 57.45 16.44 19.74
C PRO A 173 58.59 16.84 20.76
N PRO A 174 58.66 16.53 22.10
CA PRO A 174 58.51 15.25 22.86
C PRO A 174 57.63 15.36 24.14
N ALA A 175 56.98 14.31 24.68
CA ALA A 175 57.43 13.19 25.54
C ALA A 175 58.00 13.55 26.92
N PHE A 176 57.35 13.05 28.00
CA PHE A 176 57.85 12.63 29.34
C PHE A 176 56.58 12.29 30.17
N SER A 177 56.44 11.30 31.06
CA SER A 177 57.02 10.00 31.37
C SER A 177 56.04 9.31 32.35
N ALA A 178 56.01 7.98 32.35
CA ALA A 178 55.15 7.11 33.18
C ALA A 178 55.68 6.97 34.65
N PRO A 179 55.35 5.91 35.42
CA PRO A 179 54.10 5.59 36.15
C PRO A 179 54.37 5.30 37.66
N VAL A 180 53.33 5.19 38.52
CA VAL A 180 53.48 4.46 39.81
C VAL A 180 52.17 3.75 40.22
N GLU A 181 52.27 2.42 40.15
CA GLU A 181 51.84 1.32 41.02
C GLU A 181 50.73 1.43 42.10
N ALA A 182 50.15 0.23 42.32
CA ALA A 182 49.01 -0.16 43.13
C ALA A 182 49.14 0.02 44.64
N ALA A 183 47.99 0.14 45.31
CA ALA A 183 47.78 -0.35 46.67
C ALA A 183 46.30 -0.74 46.88
N THR A 184 46.12 -1.86 47.57
CA THR A 184 44.89 -2.64 47.75
C THR A 184 44.27 -2.36 49.14
N GLU A 185 42.92 -2.40 49.19
CA GLU A 185 42.03 -2.69 50.35
C GLU A 185 41.90 -1.69 51.54
N PRO A 186 40.81 -1.73 52.36
CA PRO A 186 39.64 -2.64 52.32
C PRO A 186 38.26 -1.97 52.32
N ALA A 187 37.25 -2.83 52.11
CA ALA A 187 35.83 -2.56 52.15
C ALA A 187 35.32 -2.02 53.51
N VAL A 188 34.47 -1.00 53.45
CA VAL A 188 33.61 -0.57 54.56
C VAL A 188 32.16 -0.73 54.10
N LEU A 189 31.44 -1.61 54.79
CA LEU A 189 30.00 -1.81 54.67
C LEU A 189 29.26 -0.53 55.13
N PRO A 190 28.36 0.07 54.35
CA PRO A 190 27.40 1.02 54.90
C PRO A 190 26.26 0.27 55.61
N GLU A 191 25.88 0.78 56.79
CA GLU A 191 24.80 0.30 57.64
C GLU A 191 23.42 0.31 56.94
N PRO A 192 22.47 -0.56 57.34
CA PRO A 192 21.15 -0.60 56.74
C PRO A 192 20.32 0.62 57.19
N THR A 193 20.15 1.59 56.29
CA THR A 193 19.16 2.65 56.44
C THR A 193 17.76 2.02 56.39
N THR A 194 17.07 2.02 57.53
CA THR A 194 15.67 1.61 57.66
C THR A 194 14.78 2.46 56.75
N THR A 195 14.29 1.86 55.66
CA THR A 195 13.23 2.42 54.83
C THR A 195 11.90 2.39 55.61
N PRO A 196 11.14 3.49 55.70
CA PRO A 196 9.79 3.44 56.27
C PRO A 196 8.86 2.67 55.33
N ALA A 197 8.02 1.81 55.91
CA ALA A 197 7.08 0.95 55.19
C ALA A 197 6.13 1.75 54.27
N PRO A 198 5.79 1.24 53.07
CA PRO A 198 4.81 1.89 52.20
C PRO A 198 3.42 1.85 52.84
N ALA A 199 2.69 2.96 52.71
CA ALA A 199 1.30 3.10 53.15
C ALA A 199 0.39 2.04 52.50
N PRO A 200 -0.70 1.60 53.17
CA PRO A 200 -1.57 0.55 52.65
C PRO A 200 -2.24 1.01 51.34
N LEU A 201 -2.06 0.18 50.31
CA LEU A 201 -2.67 0.31 48.99
C LEU A 201 -4.20 0.39 49.12
N ALA A 202 -4.79 1.42 48.50
CA ALA A 202 -6.24 1.49 48.31
C ALA A 202 -6.73 0.25 47.52
N PRO A 203 -7.95 -0.25 47.76
CA PRO A 203 -8.48 -1.39 47.03
C PRO A 203 -8.56 -1.09 45.53
N PRO A 204 -8.33 -2.10 44.65
CA PRO A 204 -8.35 -1.90 43.21
C PRO A 204 -9.74 -1.43 42.79
N VAL A 205 -9.79 -0.27 42.13
CA VAL A 205 -10.98 0.17 41.41
C VAL A 205 -11.18 -0.84 40.27
N ALA A 206 -12.31 -1.55 40.30
CA ALA A 206 -12.65 -2.49 39.25
C ALA A 206 -12.66 -1.76 37.89
N GLU A 207 -11.84 -2.22 36.96
CA GLU A 207 -11.90 -1.77 35.57
C GLU A 207 -13.31 -2.03 35.02
N PRO A 208 -13.92 -1.06 34.30
CA PRO A 208 -15.16 -1.33 33.60
C PRO A 208 -14.91 -2.44 32.57
N ALA A 209 -15.74 -3.47 32.60
CA ALA A 209 -15.66 -4.61 31.70
C ALA A 209 -15.51 -4.15 30.23
N PRO A 210 -14.65 -4.81 29.42
CA PRO A 210 -14.46 -4.44 28.04
C PRO A 210 -15.80 -4.47 27.31
N ALA A 211 -16.12 -3.37 26.61
CA ALA A 211 -17.31 -3.28 25.79
C ALA A 211 -17.37 -4.47 24.82
N ALA A 212 -18.53 -5.13 24.78
CA ALA A 212 -18.77 -6.27 23.90
C ALA A 212 -18.34 -5.94 22.45
N PRO A 213 -17.77 -6.91 21.71
CA PRO A 213 -17.37 -6.69 20.33
C PRO A 213 -18.56 -6.15 19.54
N GLN A 214 -18.37 -5.02 18.85
CA GLN A 214 -19.42 -4.46 18.01
C GLN A 214 -19.79 -5.51 16.96
N ALA A 215 -20.98 -6.07 17.11
CA ALA A 215 -21.58 -7.03 16.19
C ALA A 215 -22.02 -6.31 14.92
N GLY A 216 -21.06 -5.86 14.13
CA GLY A 216 -21.26 -5.45 12.75
C GLY A 216 -20.49 -6.41 11.88
N GLY A 217 -21.18 -7.29 11.14
CA GLY A 217 -20.55 -8.03 10.05
C GLY A 217 -19.81 -7.07 9.10
N PRO A 218 -18.87 -7.57 8.27
CA PRO A 218 -18.09 -6.70 7.41
C PRO A 218 -19.04 -5.83 6.58
N SER A 219 -18.86 -4.51 6.65
CA SER A 219 -19.66 -3.55 5.89
C SER A 219 -19.76 -4.03 4.43
N LEU A 220 -20.98 -4.13 3.90
CA LEU A 220 -21.21 -4.58 2.52
C LEU A 220 -20.34 -3.81 1.52
N MET A 221 -20.06 -2.52 1.80
CA MET A 221 -19.15 -1.70 1.03
C MET A 221 -17.70 -2.20 1.05
N LYS A 222 -17.20 -2.63 2.21
CA LYS A 222 -15.85 -3.22 2.37
C LYS A 222 -15.73 -4.54 1.63
N VAL A 223 -16.74 -5.41 1.74
CA VAL A 223 -16.76 -6.68 1.01
C VAL A 223 -16.77 -6.42 -0.49
N PHE A 224 -17.62 -5.49 -0.95
CA PHE A 224 -17.70 -5.13 -2.36
C PHE A 224 -16.38 -4.57 -2.91
N ALA A 225 -15.66 -3.71 -2.19
CA ALA A 225 -14.40 -3.20 -2.69
C ALA A 225 -13.29 -4.26 -2.74
N ARG A 226 -13.25 -5.20 -1.79
CA ARG A 226 -12.30 -6.32 -1.83
C ARG A 226 -12.52 -7.25 -3.04
N THR A 227 -13.72 -7.23 -3.64
CA THR A 227 -13.96 -7.93 -4.90
C THR A 227 -13.28 -7.28 -6.11
N HIS A 228 -12.60 -6.13 -5.97
CA HIS A 228 -11.83 -5.50 -7.04
C HIS A 228 -10.95 -6.50 -7.79
N ILE A 229 -10.25 -7.38 -7.05
CA ILE A 229 -9.42 -8.44 -7.65
C ILE A 229 -10.30 -9.37 -8.50
N MET A 230 -11.47 -9.80 -8.03
CA MET A 230 -12.37 -10.63 -8.84
C MET A 230 -12.87 -9.90 -10.10
N VAL A 231 -13.21 -8.62 -9.96
CA VAL A 231 -13.74 -7.79 -11.06
C VAL A 231 -12.66 -7.51 -12.11
N VAL A 232 -11.40 -7.33 -11.71
CA VAL A 232 -10.30 -6.96 -12.63
C VAL A 232 -9.86 -8.11 -13.53
N HIS A 233 -9.98 -9.38 -13.11
CA HIS A 233 -9.53 -10.53 -13.91
C HIS A 233 -10.23 -10.62 -15.27
N PHE A 234 -11.54 -10.35 -15.31
CA PHE A 234 -12.33 -10.45 -16.55
C PHE A 234 -11.86 -9.49 -17.65
N PRO A 235 -11.85 -8.15 -17.46
CA PRO A 235 -11.39 -7.23 -18.50
C PRO A 235 -9.91 -7.40 -18.83
N VAL A 236 -9.05 -7.72 -17.85
CA VAL A 236 -7.62 -7.96 -18.09
C VAL A 236 -7.42 -9.11 -19.08
N ALA A 237 -7.99 -10.28 -18.78
CA ALA A 237 -7.84 -11.46 -19.63
C ALA A 237 -8.45 -11.25 -21.01
N LEU A 238 -9.63 -10.62 -21.10
CA LEU A 238 -10.31 -10.38 -22.36
C LEU A 238 -9.60 -9.34 -23.24
N LEU A 239 -9.00 -8.30 -22.64
CA LEU A 239 -8.22 -7.31 -23.39
C LEU A 239 -6.93 -7.92 -23.94
N LEU A 240 -6.21 -8.69 -23.13
CA LEU A 240 -5.02 -9.43 -23.56
C LEU A 240 -5.35 -10.44 -24.67
N LEU A 241 -6.45 -11.19 -24.52
CA LEU A 241 -6.92 -12.13 -25.53
C LEU A 241 -7.31 -11.41 -26.84
N ALA A 242 -8.04 -10.30 -26.75
CA ALA A 242 -8.45 -9.52 -27.93
C ALA A 242 -7.22 -9.04 -28.72
N ALA A 243 -6.22 -8.48 -28.03
CA ALA A 243 -4.97 -8.06 -28.64
C ALA A 243 -4.22 -9.26 -29.25
N ALA A 244 -4.08 -10.37 -28.51
CA ALA A 244 -3.39 -11.56 -28.98
C ALA A 244 -4.03 -12.15 -30.25
N VAL A 245 -5.36 -12.29 -30.27
CA VAL A 245 -6.09 -12.79 -31.45
C VAL A 245 -5.97 -11.84 -32.63
N ASP A 246 -6.01 -10.53 -32.42
CA ASP A 246 -5.92 -9.55 -33.50
C ASP A 246 -4.53 -9.52 -34.17
N TRP A 247 -3.47 -9.66 -33.37
CA TRP A 247 -2.08 -9.77 -33.85
C TRP A 247 -1.78 -11.15 -34.46
N LEU A 248 -2.27 -12.23 -33.85
CA LEU A 248 -2.10 -13.58 -34.37
C LEU A 248 -2.81 -13.75 -35.71
N GLY A 249 -4.00 -13.18 -35.87
CA GLY A 249 -4.72 -13.19 -37.14
C GLY A 249 -3.92 -12.54 -38.28
N LEU A 250 -3.23 -11.43 -37.99
CA LEU A 250 -2.32 -10.78 -38.93
C LEU A 250 -1.12 -11.69 -39.28
N LEU A 251 -0.50 -12.30 -38.28
CA LEU A 251 0.65 -13.20 -38.46
C LEU A 251 0.29 -14.44 -39.28
N LEU A 252 -0.90 -15.01 -39.04
CA LEU A 252 -1.40 -16.18 -39.75
C LEU A 252 -2.03 -15.86 -41.12
N ARG A 253 -2.04 -14.59 -41.55
CA ARG A 253 -2.56 -14.11 -42.84
C ARG A 253 -3.97 -14.61 -43.20
N ARG A 254 -4.83 -14.83 -42.20
CA ARG A 254 -6.13 -15.50 -42.40
C ARG A 254 -7.23 -14.59 -43.03
N GLY A 255 -6.91 -13.39 -43.52
CA GLY A 255 -7.90 -12.40 -43.99
C GLY A 255 -8.58 -11.59 -42.87
N THR A 256 -9.91 -11.64 -42.74
CA THR A 256 -10.68 -10.89 -41.72
C THR A 256 -11.63 -11.77 -40.88
N ALA A 257 -11.43 -13.10 -40.90
CA ALA A 257 -12.35 -14.05 -40.28
C ALA A 257 -12.42 -13.96 -38.74
N TRP A 258 -11.37 -13.49 -38.07
CA TRP A 258 -11.32 -13.33 -36.60
C TRP A 258 -11.82 -11.98 -36.09
N VAL A 259 -12.05 -11.03 -37.00
CA VAL A 259 -12.43 -9.65 -36.66
C VAL A 259 -13.67 -9.62 -35.76
N PRO A 260 -14.76 -10.38 -36.04
CA PRO A 260 -15.90 -10.43 -35.11
C PRO A 260 -15.54 -10.93 -33.71
N ALA A 261 -14.64 -11.90 -33.59
CA ALA A 261 -14.20 -12.42 -32.30
C ALA A 261 -13.46 -11.33 -31.50
N VAL A 262 -12.51 -10.63 -32.13
CA VAL A 262 -11.80 -9.49 -31.52
C VAL A 262 -12.78 -8.39 -31.08
N SER A 263 -13.77 -8.08 -31.92
CA SER A 263 -14.80 -7.06 -31.65
C SER A 263 -15.62 -7.41 -30.40
N TRP A 264 -16.09 -8.66 -30.28
CA TRP A 264 -16.85 -9.12 -29.12
C TRP A 264 -15.99 -9.19 -27.85
N THR A 265 -14.77 -9.75 -27.93
CA THR A 265 -13.91 -9.89 -26.74
C THR A 265 -13.45 -8.53 -26.22
N SER A 266 -13.03 -7.62 -27.11
CA SER A 266 -12.67 -6.24 -26.73
C SER A 266 -13.87 -5.44 -26.21
N GLY A 267 -15.07 -5.66 -26.77
CA GLY A 267 -16.30 -5.03 -26.29
C GLY A 267 -16.65 -5.42 -24.86
N VAL A 268 -16.60 -6.72 -24.53
CA VAL A 268 -16.84 -7.18 -23.14
C VAL A 268 -15.77 -6.64 -22.19
N ALA A 269 -14.50 -6.64 -22.60
CA ALA A 269 -13.42 -6.03 -21.80
C ALA A 269 -13.67 -4.53 -21.54
N ALA A 270 -14.03 -3.78 -22.59
CA ALA A 270 -14.29 -2.36 -22.52
C ALA A 270 -15.48 -2.00 -21.62
N LEU A 271 -16.51 -2.84 -21.58
CA LEU A 271 -17.67 -2.68 -20.70
C LEU A 271 -17.36 -3.01 -19.22
N ALA A 272 -16.48 -3.98 -18.97
CA ALA A 272 -16.08 -4.38 -17.61
C ALA A 272 -14.98 -3.49 -17.00
N ALA A 273 -14.17 -2.82 -17.82
CA ALA A 273 -13.07 -1.97 -17.35
C ALA A 273 -13.50 -0.81 -16.44
N PRO A 274 -14.60 -0.06 -16.72
CA PRO A 274 -15.10 0.96 -15.79
C PRO A 274 -15.44 0.42 -14.40
N ALA A 275 -16.07 -0.75 -14.33
CA ALA A 275 -16.38 -1.38 -13.04
C ALA A 275 -15.10 -1.73 -12.25
N SER A 276 -14.04 -2.15 -12.95
CA SER A 276 -12.73 -2.41 -12.33
C SER A 276 -12.10 -1.13 -11.77
N VAL A 277 -12.11 -0.04 -12.54
CA VAL A 277 -11.57 1.26 -12.08
C VAL A 277 -12.36 1.78 -10.87
N LEU A 278 -13.70 1.71 -10.92
CA LEU A 278 -14.57 2.18 -9.84
C LEU A 278 -14.35 1.40 -8.53
N THR A 279 -14.34 0.07 -8.61
CA THR A 279 -14.10 -0.78 -7.44
C THR A 279 -12.70 -0.60 -6.87
N GLY A 280 -11.68 -0.41 -7.72
CA GLY A 280 -10.31 -0.18 -7.28
C GLY A 280 -10.12 1.19 -6.61
N TRP A 281 -10.80 2.22 -7.10
CA TRP A 281 -10.80 3.54 -6.48
C TRP A 281 -11.42 3.50 -5.09
N LEU A 282 -12.58 2.85 -4.97
CA LEU A 282 -13.26 2.63 -3.69
C LEU A 282 -12.40 1.84 -2.70
N LEU A 283 -11.71 0.80 -3.17
CA LEU A 283 -10.80 0.00 -2.34
C LEU A 283 -9.64 0.86 -1.82
N ALA A 284 -8.99 1.62 -2.70
CA ALA A 284 -7.86 2.46 -2.33
C ALA A 284 -8.24 3.54 -1.31
N ASP A 285 -9.42 4.14 -1.46
CA ASP A 285 -9.90 5.17 -0.53
C ASP A 285 -10.25 4.59 0.86
N MET A 286 -10.69 3.33 0.93
CA MET A 286 -10.99 2.65 2.21
C MET A 286 -9.75 2.11 2.92
N GLU A 287 -8.77 1.61 2.18
CA GLU A 287 -7.52 1.08 2.75
C GLU A 287 -6.51 2.20 3.05
N GLY A 288 -6.78 3.43 2.61
CA GLY A 288 -6.01 4.62 3.01
C GLY A 288 -4.62 4.69 2.39
N TYR A 289 -4.40 4.00 1.28
CA TYR A 289 -3.13 3.96 0.56
C TYR A 289 -2.66 5.35 0.09
N LYS A 290 -1.42 5.72 0.41
CA LYS A 290 -0.82 7.02 0.05
C LYS A 290 0.48 6.95 -0.76
N ASP A 291 1.02 5.76 -1.03
CA ASP A 291 2.29 5.62 -1.77
C ASP A 291 2.15 5.94 -3.27
N SER A 292 3.27 6.36 -3.85
CA SER A 292 3.53 6.55 -5.28
C SER A 292 3.18 5.33 -6.15
N THR A 293 3.36 4.11 -5.65
CA THR A 293 3.00 2.87 -6.36
C THR A 293 1.50 2.82 -6.66
N VAL A 294 0.68 3.25 -5.69
CA VAL A 294 -0.79 3.27 -5.80
C VAL A 294 -1.23 4.34 -6.80
N PHE A 295 -0.57 5.51 -6.76
CA PHE A 295 -0.79 6.57 -7.75
C PHE A 295 -0.54 6.06 -9.18
N LEU A 296 0.60 5.40 -9.40
CA LEU A 296 0.96 4.85 -10.71
C LEU A 296 -0.04 3.77 -11.14
N HIS A 297 -0.36 2.82 -10.26
CA HIS A 297 -1.32 1.75 -10.53
C HIS A 297 -2.71 2.30 -10.94
N ARG A 298 -3.21 3.31 -10.21
CA ARG A 298 -4.50 3.97 -10.50
C ARG A 298 -4.55 4.57 -11.90
N TRP A 299 -3.53 5.36 -12.26
CA TRP A 299 -3.50 6.02 -13.55
C TRP A 299 -3.21 5.07 -14.72
N LEU A 300 -2.41 4.03 -14.51
CA LEU A 300 -2.25 2.95 -15.49
C LEU A 300 -3.57 2.19 -15.70
N GLY A 301 -4.35 1.94 -14.64
CA GLY A 301 -5.69 1.35 -14.73
C GLY A 301 -6.66 2.21 -15.55
N VAL A 302 -6.69 3.53 -15.30
CA VAL A 302 -7.52 4.48 -16.07
C VAL A 302 -7.08 4.53 -17.54
N ALA A 303 -5.77 4.60 -17.81
CA ALA A 303 -5.24 4.59 -19.17
C ALA A 303 -5.59 3.30 -19.92
N THR A 304 -5.52 2.15 -19.23
CA THR A 304 -5.95 0.85 -19.76
C THR A 304 -7.45 0.85 -20.10
N MET A 305 -8.30 1.37 -19.22
CA MET A 305 -9.74 1.50 -19.47
C MET A 305 -10.02 2.36 -20.72
N VAL A 306 -9.38 3.52 -20.83
CA VAL A 306 -9.54 4.44 -21.97
C VAL A 306 -9.11 3.78 -23.27
N THR A 307 -7.96 3.09 -23.28
CA THR A 307 -7.48 2.38 -24.47
C THR A 307 -8.36 1.20 -24.84
N ALA A 308 -8.95 0.47 -23.87
CA ALA A 308 -9.92 -0.58 -24.15
C ALA A 308 -11.19 -0.04 -24.83
N LEU A 309 -11.77 1.05 -24.30
CA LEU A 309 -12.94 1.73 -24.87
C LEU A 309 -12.65 2.29 -26.27
N LEU A 310 -11.50 2.96 -26.44
CA LEU A 310 -11.08 3.52 -27.72
C LEU A 310 -10.80 2.41 -28.74
N GLY A 311 -10.10 1.34 -28.34
CA GLY A 311 -9.79 0.20 -29.20
C GLY A 311 -11.05 -0.47 -29.74
N TRP A 312 -12.03 -0.73 -28.86
CA TRP A 312 -13.33 -1.27 -29.26
C TRP A 312 -14.08 -0.33 -30.22
N GLY A 313 -14.13 0.97 -29.92
CA GLY A 313 -14.78 1.98 -30.77
C GLY A 313 -14.14 2.11 -32.15
N LEU A 314 -12.80 2.13 -32.21
CA LEU A 314 -12.05 2.15 -33.48
C LEU A 314 -12.29 0.88 -34.29
N HIS A 315 -12.31 -0.28 -33.63
CA HIS A 315 -12.56 -1.56 -34.28
C HIS A 315 -13.97 -1.60 -34.91
N ALA A 316 -15.00 -1.20 -34.15
CA ALA A 316 -16.37 -1.10 -34.64
C ALA A 316 -16.51 -0.11 -35.81
N LEU A 317 -15.82 1.03 -35.74
CA LEU A 317 -15.82 2.02 -36.82
C LEU A 317 -15.05 1.54 -38.05
N ALA A 318 -13.98 0.76 -37.87
CA ALA A 318 -13.18 0.17 -38.94
C ALA A 318 -13.95 -0.89 -39.73
N GLU A 319 -14.76 -1.70 -39.05
CA GLU A 319 -15.71 -2.62 -39.67
C GLU A 319 -16.78 -1.86 -40.45
N LYS A 320 -17.42 -0.87 -39.81
CA LYS A 320 -18.50 -0.08 -40.43
C LYS A 320 -18.05 0.67 -41.69
N LYS A 321 -16.86 1.28 -41.65
CA LYS A 321 -16.31 2.06 -42.77
C LYS A 321 -15.47 1.21 -43.74
N GLN A 322 -15.26 -0.07 -43.43
CA GLN A 322 -14.36 -0.97 -44.14
C GLN A 322 -12.94 -0.40 -44.37
N SER A 323 -12.49 0.50 -43.49
CA SER A 323 -11.23 1.26 -43.68
C SER A 323 -10.01 0.50 -43.15
N PRO A 324 -8.99 0.20 -43.98
CA PRO A 324 -7.79 -0.50 -43.52
C PRO A 324 -6.96 0.33 -42.54
N GLY A 325 -6.88 1.66 -42.73
CA GLY A 325 -6.15 2.54 -41.81
C GLY A 325 -6.75 2.53 -40.40
N LEU A 326 -8.07 2.49 -40.30
CA LEU A 326 -8.76 2.45 -39.01
C LEU A 326 -8.60 1.10 -38.31
N ARG A 327 -8.49 -0.01 -39.07
CA ARG A 327 -8.15 -1.33 -38.52
C ARG A 327 -6.74 -1.33 -37.93
N TRP A 328 -5.77 -0.72 -38.61
CA TRP A 328 -4.43 -0.54 -38.08
C TRP A 328 -4.41 0.32 -36.82
N ALA A 329 -5.14 1.43 -36.80
CA ALA A 329 -5.28 2.24 -35.60
C ALA A 329 -5.88 1.44 -34.42
N ALA A 330 -6.97 0.69 -34.65
CA ALA A 330 -7.58 -0.17 -33.64
C ALA A 330 -6.58 -1.22 -33.10
N ARG A 331 -5.82 -1.87 -33.99
CA ARG A 331 -4.78 -2.85 -33.63
C ARG A 331 -3.69 -2.26 -32.74
N LEU A 332 -3.19 -1.08 -33.10
CA LEU A 332 -2.15 -0.39 -32.32
C LEU A 332 -2.69 0.02 -30.94
N VAL A 333 -3.92 0.51 -30.87
CA VAL A 333 -4.56 0.88 -29.59
C VAL A 333 -4.81 -0.34 -28.71
N LEU A 334 -5.28 -1.47 -29.27
CA LEU A 334 -5.44 -2.72 -28.51
C LEU A 334 -4.08 -3.27 -28.03
N GLY A 335 -3.04 -3.18 -28.87
CA GLY A 335 -1.68 -3.54 -28.47
C GLY A 335 -1.13 -2.66 -27.34
N LEU A 336 -1.38 -1.35 -27.39
CA LEU A 336 -1.05 -0.43 -26.30
C LEU A 336 -1.83 -0.77 -25.02
N GLY A 337 -3.13 -1.09 -25.13
CA GLY A 337 -3.94 -1.54 -23.99
C GLY A 337 -3.39 -2.81 -23.35
N ALA A 338 -2.94 -3.78 -24.15
CA ALA A 338 -2.29 -5.00 -23.67
C ALA A 338 -0.96 -4.73 -22.94
N LEU A 339 -0.18 -3.75 -23.41
CA LEU A 339 1.04 -3.32 -22.71
C LEU A 339 0.69 -2.62 -21.38
N LEU A 340 -0.22 -1.64 -21.41
CA LEU A 340 -0.62 -0.89 -20.22
C LEU A 340 -1.22 -1.80 -19.14
N VAL A 341 -2.07 -2.76 -19.52
CA VAL A 341 -2.65 -3.69 -18.55
C VAL A 341 -1.59 -4.61 -17.94
N SER A 342 -0.54 -4.97 -18.70
CA SER A 342 0.59 -5.74 -18.17
C SER A 342 1.39 -4.93 -17.14
N LEU A 343 1.63 -3.64 -17.41
CA LEU A 343 2.26 -2.72 -16.45
C LEU A 343 1.37 -2.47 -15.23
N THR A 344 0.05 -2.36 -15.44
CA THR A 344 -0.94 -2.25 -14.36
C THR A 344 -0.93 -3.49 -13.47
N GLY A 345 -0.83 -4.68 -14.08
CA GLY A 345 -0.70 -5.96 -13.37
C GLY A 345 0.61 -6.06 -12.59
N HIS A 346 1.72 -5.58 -13.14
CA HIS A 346 3.01 -5.53 -12.43
C HIS A 346 2.93 -4.63 -11.19
N THR A 347 2.50 -3.38 -11.35
CA THR A 347 2.31 -2.46 -10.20
C THR A 347 1.26 -2.97 -9.21
N GLY A 348 0.21 -3.64 -9.69
CA GLY A 348 -0.77 -4.30 -8.81
C GLY A 348 -0.17 -5.46 -8.01
N GLY A 349 0.75 -6.22 -8.62
CA GLY A 349 1.54 -7.22 -7.91
C GLY A 349 2.47 -6.59 -6.86
N GLU A 350 3.09 -5.45 -7.17
CA GLU A 350 3.91 -4.73 -6.20
C GLU A 350 3.10 -4.21 -5.00
N LEU A 351 1.84 -3.82 -5.19
CA LEU A 351 0.95 -3.41 -4.09
C LEU A 351 0.63 -4.56 -3.14
N VAL A 352 0.56 -5.80 -3.65
CA VAL A 352 0.18 -6.98 -2.85
C VAL A 352 1.41 -7.67 -2.26
N TYR A 353 2.50 -7.77 -3.02
CA TYR A 353 3.67 -8.59 -2.69
C TYR A 353 4.94 -7.77 -2.40
N GLY A 354 4.90 -6.44 -2.56
CA GLY A 354 6.02 -5.54 -2.31
C GLY A 354 6.80 -5.12 -3.57
N LYS A 355 7.57 -4.03 -3.44
CA LYS A 355 8.32 -3.39 -4.55
C LYS A 355 9.29 -4.34 -5.25
N GLY A 356 9.21 -4.39 -6.58
CA GLY A 356 10.05 -5.20 -7.46
C GLY A 356 9.45 -6.57 -7.83
N TYR A 357 8.27 -6.94 -7.32
CA TYR A 357 7.63 -8.21 -7.63
C TYR A 357 7.22 -8.30 -9.11
N PRO A 358 7.50 -9.40 -9.84
CA PRO A 358 8.02 -10.70 -9.38
C PRO A 358 9.55 -10.89 -9.55
N PHE A 359 10.32 -9.86 -9.88
CA PHE A 359 11.72 -9.99 -10.31
C PHE A 359 12.75 -9.71 -9.19
N ASN A 360 12.28 -9.38 -7.99
CA ASN A 360 13.03 -9.02 -6.80
C ASN A 360 13.49 -10.20 -5.93
#